data_AF-A0A9C6WND4-F1
#
_entry.id   AF-A0A9C6WND4-F1
#
_cell.length_a   1.000
_cell.length_b   1.000
_cell.length_c   1.000
_cell.angle_alpha   90.00
_cell.angle_beta   90.00
_cell.angle_gamma   90.00
#
_symmetry.space_group_name_H-M   'P 1'
#
loop_
_entity.id
_entity.type
_entity.pdbx_description
1 polymer ?
#
loop_
_entity_poly.entity_id
_entity_poly.type
_entity_poly.pdbx_seq_one_letter_code
_entity_poly.pdbx_strand_id
1 'polypeptide(L)'
;MLLDESQVRSIVDEIKQVITASSSRKRERAERTKVKDFDAEESELIKEENEQEGEVFDQVGEILGTLIKTFKASFLPFFDELSSYLTPMWVIPGWLNYLPIKGDLIEAKVVHDQLCSMVERSDSELLGPNNQYLSKIVSVFAEISFYQAFAALMC
;
A
#
# COMPACT_ATOMS: atom_id res chain seq x y z
N MET A 1 -21.78 -19.86 -19.87
CA MET A 1 -22.44 -19.15 -18.77
C MET A 1 -21.73 -17.80 -18.66
N LEU A 2 -22.35 -16.73 -19.15
CA LEU A 2 -21.78 -15.38 -19.07
C LEU A 2 -22.41 -14.72 -17.83
N LEU A 3 -21.57 -14.30 -16.89
CA LEU A 3 -22.00 -13.52 -15.73
C LEU A 3 -22.64 -12.20 -16.21
N ASP A 4 -23.78 -11.84 -15.65
CA ASP A 4 -24.43 -10.55 -15.94
C ASP A 4 -23.88 -9.41 -15.05
N GLU A 5 -24.25 -8.18 -15.37
CA GLU A 5 -23.78 -6.98 -14.67
C GLU A 5 -24.12 -6.99 -13.17
N SER A 6 -25.26 -7.56 -12.77
CA SER A 6 -25.65 -7.67 -11.37
C SER A 6 -24.75 -8.64 -10.61
N GLN A 7 -24.37 -9.74 -11.26
CA GLN A 7 -23.44 -10.71 -10.71
C GLN A 7 -22.02 -10.12 -10.60
N VAL A 8 -21.58 -9.33 -11.59
CA VAL A 8 -20.29 -8.60 -11.52
C VAL A 8 -20.31 -7.60 -10.37
N ARG A 9 -21.39 -6.85 -10.19
CA ARG A 9 -21.53 -5.90 -9.07
C ARG A 9 -21.50 -6.61 -7.72
N SER A 10 -22.18 -7.74 -7.57
CA SER A 10 -22.12 -8.53 -6.33
C SER A 10 -20.69 -9.00 -6.02
N ILE A 11 -19.93 -9.44 -7.02
CA ILE A 11 -18.52 -9.84 -6.83
C ILE A 11 -17.68 -8.65 -6.38
N VAL A 12 -17.87 -7.49 -7.02
CA VAL A 12 -17.13 -6.26 -6.69
C VAL A 12 -17.44 -5.79 -5.26
N ASP A 13 -18.70 -5.86 -4.83
CA ASP A 13 -19.09 -5.47 -3.48
C ASP A 13 -18.51 -6.42 -2.42
N GLU A 14 -18.44 -7.72 -2.71
CA GLU A 14 -17.77 -8.70 -1.84
C GLU A 14 -16.27 -8.41 -1.73
N ILE A 15 -15.60 -8.11 -2.85
CA ILE A 15 -14.18 -7.72 -2.87
C ILE A 15 -13.96 -6.46 -2.01
N LYS A 16 -14.82 -5.45 -2.13
CA LYS A 16 -14.73 -4.25 -1.28
C LYS A 16 -14.88 -4.59 0.20
N GLN A 17 -15.81 -5.46 0.55
CA GLN A 17 -16.01 -5.87 1.94
C GLN A 17 -14.76 -6.55 2.50
N VAL A 18 -14.13 -7.43 1.72
CA VAL A 18 -12.87 -8.10 2.09
C VAL A 18 -11.74 -7.08 2.29
N ILE A 19 -11.55 -6.15 1.34
CA ILE A 19 -10.51 -5.10 1.42
C ILE A 19 -10.73 -4.19 2.64
N THR A 20 -11.98 -3.79 2.88
CA THR A 20 -12.33 -2.91 4.00
C THR A 20 -12.12 -3.62 5.33
N ALA A 21 -12.53 -4.88 5.43
CA ALA A 21 -12.32 -5.69 6.62
C ALA A 21 -10.82 -5.91 6.90
N SER A 22 -10.03 -6.22 5.87
CA SER A 22 -8.57 -6.32 5.94
C SER A 22 -7.94 -5.04 6.47
N SER A 23 -8.34 -3.88 5.92
CA SER A 23 -7.88 -2.57 6.36
C SER A 23 -8.24 -2.28 7.83
N SER A 24 -9.43 -2.68 8.27
CA SER A 24 -9.86 -2.52 9.67
C SER A 24 -9.05 -3.40 10.62
N ARG A 25 -8.80 -4.68 10.27
CA ARG A 25 -7.97 -5.58 11.08
C ARG A 25 -6.52 -5.08 11.16
N LYS A 26 -5.98 -4.56 10.07
CA LYS A 26 -4.65 -3.92 10.04
C LYS A 26 -4.57 -2.74 11.01
N ARG A 27 -5.62 -1.92 11.09
CA ARG A 27 -5.72 -0.83 12.09
C ARG A 27 -5.77 -1.36 13.52
N GLU A 28 -6.53 -2.42 13.78
CA GLU A 28 -6.65 -2.99 15.13
C GLU A 28 -5.32 -3.53 15.64
N ARG A 29 -4.59 -4.32 14.84
CA ARG A 29 -3.24 -4.81 15.20
C ARG A 29 -2.30 -3.67 15.52
N ALA A 30 -2.39 -2.60 14.74
CA ALA A 30 -1.55 -1.45 14.94
C ALA A 30 -1.85 -0.78 16.31
N GLU A 31 -3.07 -0.85 16.85
CA GLU A 31 -3.35 -0.35 18.21
C GLU A 31 -2.81 -1.29 19.29
N ARG A 32 -2.78 -2.61 19.02
CA ARG A 32 -2.22 -3.61 19.94
C ARG A 32 -0.73 -3.38 20.21
N THR A 33 0.04 -2.89 19.23
CA THR A 33 1.46 -2.56 19.43
C THR A 33 1.72 -1.38 20.36
N LYS A 34 0.69 -0.60 20.72
CA LYS A 34 0.81 0.56 21.62
C LYS A 34 0.52 0.22 23.08
N VAL A 35 0.04 -0.99 23.37
CA VAL A 35 -0.32 -1.36 24.74
C VAL A 35 0.97 -1.54 25.56
N LYS A 36 0.94 -1.12 26.82
CA LYS A 36 2.13 -0.95 27.67
C LYS A 36 2.87 -2.26 27.96
N ASP A 37 2.20 -3.38 27.78
CA ASP A 37 2.60 -4.76 27.99
C ASP A 37 2.97 -5.50 26.70
N PHE A 38 3.07 -4.80 25.56
CA PHE A 38 3.50 -5.39 24.29
C PHE A 38 4.87 -6.06 24.42
N ASP A 39 4.90 -7.37 24.23
CA ASP A 39 6.10 -8.20 24.37
C ASP A 39 6.50 -8.87 23.04
N ALA A 40 7.55 -9.70 23.09
CA ALA A 40 8.06 -10.38 21.90
C ALA A 40 7.10 -11.45 21.35
N GLU A 41 6.27 -12.06 22.21
CA GLU A 41 5.27 -13.06 21.79
C GLU A 41 4.16 -12.38 21.00
N GLU A 42 3.65 -11.24 21.49
CA GLU A 42 2.64 -10.46 20.79
C GLU A 42 3.16 -9.91 19.44
N SER A 43 4.44 -9.55 19.37
CA SER A 43 5.08 -9.12 18.13
C SER A 43 5.14 -10.22 17.06
N GLU A 44 5.48 -11.46 17.42
CA GLU A 44 5.48 -12.57 16.46
C GLU A 44 4.06 -12.94 16.02
N LEU A 45 3.08 -12.92 16.92
CA LEU A 45 1.66 -13.14 16.56
C LEU A 45 1.16 -12.10 15.54
N ILE A 46 1.46 -10.80 15.74
CA ILE A 46 1.09 -9.76 14.78
C ILE A 46 1.79 -9.96 13.43
N LYS A 47 3.02 -10.45 13.44
CA LYS A 47 3.76 -10.74 12.21
C LYS A 47 3.13 -11.90 11.43
N GLU A 48 2.74 -12.98 12.10
CA GLU A 48 1.99 -14.09 11.50
C GLU A 48 0.63 -13.61 10.95
N GLU A 49 -0.13 -12.80 11.69
CA GLU A 49 -1.38 -12.22 11.21
C GLU A 49 -1.17 -11.32 9.97
N ASN A 50 -0.06 -10.58 9.91
CA ASN A 50 0.27 -9.74 8.76
C ASN A 50 0.70 -10.58 7.54
N GLU A 51 1.38 -11.71 7.74
CA GLU A 51 1.68 -12.67 6.67
C GLU A 51 0.39 -13.24 6.07
N GLN A 52 -0.59 -13.60 6.90
CA GLN A 52 -1.93 -14.03 6.45
C GLN A 52 -2.66 -12.95 5.65
N GLU A 53 -2.54 -11.66 6.01
CA GLU A 53 -3.09 -10.57 5.18
C GLU A 53 -2.37 -10.42 3.83
N GLY A 54 -1.08 -10.79 3.76
CA GLY A 54 -0.35 -10.91 2.49
C GLY A 54 -1.03 -11.89 1.53
N GLU A 55 -1.47 -13.05 2.04
CA GLU A 55 -2.20 -14.04 1.24
C GLU A 55 -3.55 -13.52 0.74
N VAL A 56 -4.25 -12.72 1.54
CA VAL A 56 -5.49 -12.05 1.13
C VAL A 56 -5.23 -11.11 -0.04
N PHE A 57 -4.11 -10.38 -0.04
CA PHE A 57 -3.73 -9.51 -1.15
C PHE A 57 -3.47 -10.29 -2.43
N ASP A 58 -2.72 -11.38 -2.35
CA ASP A 58 -2.44 -12.23 -3.52
C ASP A 58 -3.76 -12.78 -4.10
N GLN A 59 -4.66 -13.25 -3.24
CA GLN A 59 -5.94 -13.81 -3.68
C GLN A 59 -6.87 -12.76 -4.31
N VAL A 60 -6.94 -11.56 -3.74
CA VAL A 60 -7.69 -10.44 -4.35
C VAL A 60 -7.05 -10.06 -5.70
N GLY A 61 -5.72 -10.08 -5.81
CA GLY A 61 -4.98 -9.86 -7.05
C GLY A 61 -5.36 -10.85 -8.15
N GLU A 62 -5.39 -12.15 -7.83
CA GLU A 62 -5.78 -13.20 -8.78
C GLU A 62 -7.24 -13.09 -9.24
N ILE A 63 -8.15 -12.75 -8.33
CA ILE A 63 -9.57 -12.52 -8.66
C ILE A 63 -9.69 -11.33 -9.61
N LEU A 64 -9.07 -10.19 -9.30
CA LEU A 64 -9.11 -9.02 -10.17
C LEU A 64 -8.46 -9.28 -11.53
N GLY A 65 -7.31 -9.97 -11.55
CA GLY A 65 -6.65 -10.36 -12.79
C GLY A 65 -7.56 -11.23 -13.66
N THR A 66 -8.31 -12.14 -13.05
CA THR A 66 -9.30 -12.98 -13.74
C THR A 66 -10.48 -12.15 -14.27
N LEU A 67 -11.02 -11.23 -13.48
CA LEU A 67 -12.11 -10.34 -13.89
C LEU A 67 -11.68 -9.42 -15.05
N ILE A 68 -10.50 -8.81 -14.98
CA ILE A 68 -9.96 -7.98 -16.05
C ILE A 68 -9.77 -8.79 -17.35
N LYS A 69 -9.20 -10.00 -17.27
CA LYS A 69 -9.03 -10.90 -18.43
C LYS A 69 -10.37 -11.29 -19.05
N THR A 70 -11.39 -11.48 -18.22
CA THR A 70 -12.73 -11.95 -18.64
C THR A 70 -13.56 -10.84 -19.26
N PHE A 71 -13.67 -9.70 -18.60
CA PHE A 71 -14.59 -8.61 -18.96
C PHE A 71 -13.91 -7.45 -19.71
N LYS A 72 -12.57 -7.36 -19.68
CA LYS A 72 -11.78 -6.36 -20.40
C LYS A 72 -12.29 -4.94 -20.15
N ALA A 73 -12.57 -4.17 -21.20
CA ALA A 73 -13.03 -2.79 -21.11
C ALA A 73 -14.33 -2.63 -20.30
N SER A 74 -15.20 -3.65 -20.27
CA SER A 74 -16.44 -3.62 -19.50
C SER A 74 -16.21 -3.64 -17.98
N PHE A 75 -15.02 -4.03 -17.52
CA PHE A 75 -14.67 -3.99 -16.10
C PHE A 75 -14.14 -2.64 -15.65
N LEU A 76 -13.74 -1.75 -16.57
CA LEU A 76 -13.11 -0.47 -16.23
C LEU A 76 -13.92 0.37 -15.22
N PRO A 77 -15.26 0.52 -15.36
CA PRO A 77 -16.02 1.29 -14.37
C PRO A 77 -15.95 0.71 -12.96
N PHE A 78 -15.90 -0.62 -12.83
CA PHE A 78 -15.77 -1.31 -11.55
C PHE A 78 -14.34 -1.27 -11.03
N PHE A 79 -13.34 -1.33 -11.92
CA PHE A 79 -11.95 -1.20 -11.57
C PHE A 79 -11.64 0.22 -11.04
N ASP A 80 -12.15 1.25 -11.71
CA ASP A 80 -12.01 2.64 -11.26
C ASP A 80 -12.62 2.82 -9.86
N GLU A 81 -13.78 2.22 -9.61
CA GLU A 81 -14.41 2.21 -8.29
C GLU A 81 -13.56 1.46 -7.24
N LEU A 82 -12.96 0.32 -7.61
CA LEU A 82 -12.09 -0.44 -6.72
C LEU A 82 -10.72 0.22 -6.50
N SER A 83 -10.26 1.04 -7.44
CA SER A 83 -8.93 1.63 -7.43
C SER A 83 -8.68 2.47 -6.17
N SER A 84 -9.70 3.16 -5.64
CA SER A 84 -9.58 3.94 -4.41
C SER A 84 -9.34 3.07 -3.18
N TYR A 85 -9.75 1.80 -3.20
CA TYR A 85 -9.55 0.85 -2.10
C TYR A 85 -8.23 0.09 -2.25
N LEU A 86 -7.82 -0.18 -3.50
CA LEU A 86 -6.63 -0.96 -3.82
C LEU A 86 -5.34 -0.14 -3.76
N THR A 87 -5.40 1.15 -4.13
CA THR A 87 -4.23 2.05 -4.13
C THR A 87 -3.52 2.13 -2.78
N PRO A 88 -4.20 2.44 -1.66
CA PRO A 88 -3.54 2.46 -0.34
C PRO A 88 -3.04 1.08 0.10
N MET A 89 -3.70 0.02 -0.37
CA MET A 89 -3.41 -1.36 0.01
C MET A 89 -2.18 -1.93 -0.71
N TRP A 90 -2.05 -1.67 -2.02
CA TRP A 90 -1.03 -2.30 -2.89
C TRP A 90 0.00 -1.33 -3.44
N VAL A 91 -0.43 -0.14 -3.85
CA VAL A 91 0.41 0.76 -4.63
C VAL A 91 1.39 1.49 -3.72
N ILE A 92 0.93 2.05 -2.61
CA ILE A 92 1.80 2.81 -1.70
C ILE A 92 2.92 1.95 -1.09
N PRO A 93 2.65 0.76 -0.53
CA PRO A 93 3.70 -0.04 0.09
C PRO A 93 4.73 -0.52 -0.94
N GLY A 94 4.28 -0.93 -2.12
CA GLY A 94 5.16 -1.30 -3.24
C GLY A 94 6.01 -0.12 -3.68
N TRP A 95 5.38 1.02 -3.98
CA TRP A 95 6.04 2.26 -4.39
C TRP A 95 7.10 2.73 -3.38
N LEU A 96 6.79 2.73 -2.08
CA LEU A 96 7.74 3.09 -1.02
C LEU A 96 8.98 2.18 -0.97
N ASN A 97 8.84 0.90 -1.31
CA ASN A 97 9.96 -0.04 -1.32
C ASN A 97 10.96 0.23 -2.45
N TYR A 98 10.54 0.86 -3.54
CA TYR A 98 11.43 1.26 -4.64
C TYR A 98 12.20 2.56 -4.36
N LEU A 99 11.91 3.23 -3.25
CA LEU A 99 12.61 4.45 -2.86
C LEU A 99 13.83 4.18 -1.96
N PRO A 100 14.87 5.04 -2.06
CA PRO A 100 14.99 6.16 -2.99
C PRO A 100 15.50 5.74 -4.38
N ILE A 101 14.93 6.34 -5.44
CA ILE A 101 15.45 6.27 -6.82
C ILE A 101 16.80 6.99 -6.91
N LYS A 102 17.79 6.31 -7.49
CA LYS A 102 19.18 6.81 -7.62
C LYS A 102 19.66 6.91 -9.08
N GLY A 103 19.02 6.17 -10.00
CA GLY A 103 19.49 5.99 -11.37
C GLY A 103 19.02 7.05 -12.38
N ASP A 104 17.78 7.54 -12.23
CA ASP A 104 17.20 8.57 -13.08
C ASP A 104 16.92 9.81 -12.21
N LEU A 105 17.67 10.88 -12.43
CA LEU A 105 17.57 12.10 -11.63
C LEU A 105 16.29 12.90 -11.90
N ILE A 106 15.71 12.79 -13.10
CA ILE A 106 14.46 13.47 -13.46
C ILE A 106 13.30 12.76 -12.75
N GLU A 107 13.25 11.43 -12.87
CA GLU A 107 12.24 10.62 -12.20
C GLU A 107 12.38 10.71 -10.67
N ALA A 108 13.61 10.62 -10.15
CA ALA A 108 13.88 10.76 -8.72
C ALA A 108 13.32 12.07 -8.18
N LYS A 109 13.57 13.20 -8.85
CA LYS A 109 13.04 14.50 -8.43
C LYS A 109 11.51 14.49 -8.33
N VAL A 110 10.82 14.04 -9.38
CA VAL A 110 9.35 14.02 -9.41
C VAL A 110 8.79 13.13 -8.30
N VAL A 111 9.35 11.94 -8.14
CA VAL A 111 8.86 10.94 -7.19
C VAL A 111 9.18 11.34 -5.75
N HIS A 112 10.35 11.91 -5.49
CA HIS A 112 10.72 12.41 -4.15
C HIS A 112 9.90 13.64 -3.76
N ASP A 113 9.62 14.56 -4.70
CA ASP A 113 8.73 15.70 -4.47
C ASP A 113 7.30 15.24 -4.13
N GLN A 114 6.81 14.20 -4.80
CA GLN A 114 5.52 13.59 -4.48
C GLN A 114 5.53 13.00 -3.06
N LEU A 115 6.59 12.28 -2.67
CA LEU A 115 6.74 11.76 -1.31
C LEU A 115 6.73 12.90 -0.28
N CYS A 116 7.51 13.98 -0.50
CA CYS A 116 7.50 15.17 0.34
C CYS A 116 6.07 15.72 0.50
N SER A 117 5.38 15.94 -0.62
CA SER A 117 4.04 16.53 -0.63
C SER A 117 3.02 15.66 0.12
N MET A 118 3.08 14.34 -0.03
CA MET A 118 2.23 13.40 0.71
C MET A 118 2.52 13.41 2.23
N VAL A 119 3.79 13.54 2.62
CA VAL A 119 4.18 13.69 4.04
C VAL A 119 3.70 15.02 4.61
N GLU A 120 3.88 16.13 3.88
CA GLU A 120 3.43 17.46 4.27
C GLU A 120 1.92 17.53 4.49
N ARG A 121 1.15 16.85 3.64
CA ARG A 121 -0.31 16.71 3.81
C ARG A 121 -0.73 15.74 4.89
N SER A 122 0.21 14.97 5.45
CA SER A 122 -0.06 13.89 6.40
C SER A 122 -1.04 12.85 5.84
N ASP A 123 -0.84 12.46 4.58
CA ASP A 123 -1.69 11.47 3.91
C ASP A 123 -1.68 10.15 4.70
N SER A 124 -2.83 9.78 5.27
CA SER A 124 -2.96 8.58 6.12
C SER A 124 -2.63 7.29 5.39
N GLU A 125 -2.86 7.27 4.07
CA GLU A 125 -2.52 6.16 3.19
C GLU A 125 -1.01 5.97 3.06
N LEU A 126 -0.25 7.08 3.03
CA LEU A 126 1.22 7.07 2.95
C LEU A 126 1.84 6.56 4.25
N LEU A 127 1.41 7.14 5.38
CA LEU A 127 1.95 6.78 6.70
C LEU A 127 1.58 5.35 7.07
N GLY A 128 0.46 4.88 6.52
CA GLY A 128 -0.16 3.61 6.86
C GLY A 128 -0.73 3.62 8.28
N PRO A 129 -1.43 2.54 8.66
CA PRO A 129 -1.94 2.38 10.01
C PRO A 129 -0.82 2.55 11.06
N ASN A 130 -1.05 3.42 12.04
CA ASN A 130 -0.09 3.82 13.09
C ASN A 130 1.31 4.14 12.62
N ASN A 131 1.39 4.82 11.48
CA ASN A 131 2.64 5.33 10.95
C ASN A 131 3.67 4.20 10.70
N GLN A 132 3.19 2.97 10.42
CA GLN A 132 4.07 1.82 10.19
C GLN A 132 5.11 2.05 9.09
N TYR A 133 4.82 2.93 8.12
CA TYR A 133 5.75 3.26 7.03
C TYR A 133 6.68 4.42 7.37
N LEU A 134 6.50 5.10 8.51
CA LEU A 134 7.29 6.27 8.91
C LEU A 134 8.78 5.98 9.01
N SER A 135 9.16 4.83 9.58
CA SER A 135 10.57 4.43 9.67
C SER A 135 11.23 4.34 8.28
N LYS A 136 10.54 3.72 7.31
CA LYS A 136 10.99 3.61 5.92
C LYS A 136 11.00 4.97 5.22
N ILE A 137 9.99 5.81 5.44
CA ILE A 137 9.95 7.18 4.89
C ILE A 137 11.15 8.00 5.38
N VAL A 138 11.44 7.95 6.69
CA VAL A 138 12.61 8.62 7.29
C VAL A 138 13.92 8.08 6.71
N SER A 139 14.04 6.75 6.54
CA SER A 139 15.26 6.17 5.94
C SER A 139 15.45 6.65 4.49
N VAL A 140 14.37 6.72 3.71
CA VAL A 140 14.39 7.24 2.34
C VAL A 140 14.87 8.70 2.32
N PHE A 141 14.34 9.57 3.18
CA PHE A 141 14.79 10.97 3.25
C PHE A 141 16.25 11.11 3.69
N ALA A 142 16.69 10.31 4.66
CA ALA A 142 18.07 10.30 5.12
C ALA A 142 19.02 9.91 3.98
N GLU A 143 18.67 8.87 3.21
CA GLU A 143 19.43 8.47 2.04
C GLU A 143 19.47 9.55 0.96
N ILE A 144 18.33 10.16 0.59
CA ILE A 144 18.28 11.26 -0.40
C ILE A 144 19.20 12.40 0.01
N SER A 145 19.13 12.81 1.28
CA SER A 145 19.96 13.88 1.84
C SER A 145 21.45 13.52 1.75
N PHE A 146 21.80 12.26 2.02
CA PHE A 146 23.18 11.77 1.90
C PHE A 146 23.68 11.79 0.45
N TYR A 147 22.87 11.35 -0.52
CA TYR A 147 23.23 11.39 -1.94
C TYR A 147 23.44 12.81 -2.46
N GLN A 148 22.57 13.75 -2.09
CA GLN A 148 22.71 15.14 -2.49
C GLN A 148 23.96 15.79 -1.88
N ALA A 149 24.25 15.53 -0.60
CA ALA A 149 25.47 16.01 0.06
C ALA A 149 26.74 15.42 -0.58
N PHE A 150 26.72 14.13 -0.92
CA PHE A 150 27.84 13.46 -1.59
C PHE A 150 28.07 14.01 -3.01
N ALA A 151 27.00 14.22 -3.80
CA ALA A 151 27.10 14.82 -5.13
C ALA A 151 27.67 16.25 -5.09
N ALA A 152 27.29 17.05 -4.10
CA ALA A 152 27.79 18.41 -3.90
C ALA A 152 29.28 18.47 -3.50
N LEU A 153 29.82 17.42 -2.87
CA LEU A 153 31.25 17.31 -2.53
C LEU A 153 32.13 16.84 -3.71
N MET A 154 31.52 16.27 -4.74
CA MET A 154 32.21 15.73 -5.93
C MET A 154 32.19 16.70 -7.14
N CYS A 155 31.58 17.88 -6.99
CA CYS A 155 31.58 18.99 -7.95
C CYS A 155 32.46 20.13 -7.45
#